data_AF-A0A9D7D1W6-F1
#
_entry.id   AF-A0A9D7D1W6-F1
#
_cell.length_a   1.000
_cell.length_b   1.000
_cell.length_c   1.000
_cell.angle_alpha   90.00
_cell.angle_beta   90.00
_cell.angle_gamma   90.00
#
_symmetry.space_group_name_H-M   'P 1'
#
loop_
_entity.id
_entity.type
_entity.pdbx_description
1 polymer ?
#
loop_
_entity_poly.entity_id
_entity_poly.type
_entity_poly.pdbx_seq_one_letter_code
_entity_poly.pdbx_strand_id
1 'polypeptide(L)'
;MNRRLYGCFLALVLGTVAVDALAAPPAKPPAKPAAGKGAKAPTKEATTVASLAPMLDGLKWGMSPEEVVKQHNQVQGIFDKEFNEELVGMSNGIKMQEKMAERETAKIAFASIKRFDAASHIVYPGLEGEYTHGNKEAAHIRDGLKGRKGDRRFFFYIGERLWKIYDVVTFGTQNGQTFEEASSKIAAKLGAAGTPMAAAADKGIPTAFLGWQDATTQLRLIEREGDKKFVIVLEDKATLSAIPQLRVRKDVDPTAELGADVAAATRGSLQDPSQQQKTDKTPADKKTGKPPAAKR
;
A
#
# COMPACT_ATOMS: atom_id res chain seq x y z
N MET A 1 -0.08 -24.44 51.01
CA MET A 1 0.47 -23.09 51.27
C MET A 1 1.86 -23.25 51.87
N ASN A 2 2.91 -22.95 51.11
CA ASN A 2 4.27 -22.80 51.63
C ASN A 2 4.94 -21.69 50.81
N ARG A 3 5.05 -20.50 51.41
CA ARG A 3 5.82 -19.36 50.91
C ARG A 3 7.29 -19.58 51.27
N ARG A 4 8.20 -19.41 50.31
CA ARG A 4 9.62 -19.15 50.60
C ARG A 4 10.12 -17.97 49.75
N LEU A 5 10.66 -17.01 50.48
CA LEU A 5 11.36 -15.79 50.10
C LEU A 5 12.81 -16.11 49.63
N TYR A 6 13.51 -15.04 49.24
CA TYR A 6 14.95 -14.87 48.98
C TYR A 6 15.37 -15.06 47.51
N GLY A 7 16.15 -14.17 46.89
CA GLY A 7 16.83 -12.97 47.37
C GLY A 7 17.56 -12.27 46.22
N CYS A 8 17.67 -10.95 46.33
CA CYS A 8 18.38 -10.07 45.42
C CYS A 8 19.90 -10.32 45.42
N PHE A 9 20.54 -10.28 44.24
CA PHE A 9 21.94 -9.86 44.11
C PHE A 9 22.07 -8.92 42.90
N LEU A 10 22.29 -7.65 43.20
CA LEU A 10 22.66 -6.59 42.26
C LEU A 10 24.19 -6.43 42.37
N ALA A 11 24.93 -6.76 41.33
CA ALA A 11 26.37 -6.51 41.25
C ALA A 11 26.62 -5.34 40.30
N LEU A 12 27.09 -4.23 40.87
CA LEU A 12 27.43 -2.98 40.20
C LEU A 12 28.94 -2.93 40.06
N VAL A 13 29.46 -3.05 38.83
CA VAL A 13 30.88 -2.98 38.52
C VAL A 13 31.20 -1.56 38.01
N LEU A 14 31.92 -0.80 38.83
CA LEU A 14 32.58 0.45 38.46
C LEU A 14 33.91 0.13 37.77
N GLY A 15 34.02 0.46 36.48
CA GLY A 15 35.29 0.45 35.74
C GLY A 15 35.78 1.87 35.51
N THR A 16 36.89 2.23 36.13
CA THR A 16 37.67 3.45 35.86
C THR A 16 38.60 3.19 34.66
N VAL A 17 38.51 4.03 33.63
CA VAL A 17 39.47 4.03 32.51
C VAL A 17 40.27 5.33 32.56
N ALA A 18 41.59 5.19 32.62
CA ALA A 18 42.56 6.28 32.61
C ALA A 18 42.62 6.95 31.23
N VAL A 19 42.77 8.28 31.22
CA VAL A 19 42.94 9.10 30.02
C VAL A 19 44.43 9.43 29.89
N ASP A 20 45.13 8.76 28.98
CA ASP A 20 46.47 9.15 28.57
C ASP A 20 46.37 10.17 27.42
N ALA A 21 46.88 11.37 27.69
CA ALA A 21 46.98 12.46 26.73
C ALA A 21 48.27 12.30 25.92
N LEU A 22 48.16 11.87 24.64
CA LEU A 22 49.22 12.01 23.67
C LEU A 22 48.95 13.19 22.72
N ALA A 23 49.98 14.02 22.57
CA ALA A 23 50.03 15.24 21.80
C ALA A 23 49.73 15.02 20.31
N ALA A 24 48.91 15.91 19.74
CA ALA A 24 48.56 15.95 18.33
C ALA A 24 49.54 16.81 17.51
N PRO A 25 50.02 16.34 16.34
CA PRO A 25 50.65 17.20 15.33
C PRO A 25 49.60 18.01 14.53
N PRO A 26 49.99 19.13 13.90
CA PRO A 26 49.05 20.09 13.32
C PRO A 26 48.28 19.56 12.10
N ALA A 27 46.99 19.90 12.07
CA ALA A 27 46.00 19.46 11.11
C ALA A 27 46.28 19.94 9.67
N LYS A 28 46.26 19.00 8.71
CA LYS A 28 46.09 19.30 7.29
C LYS A 28 44.63 19.68 7.00
N PRO A 29 44.34 20.62 6.08
CA PRO A 29 42.98 21.04 5.75
C PRO A 29 42.14 19.86 5.21
N PRO A 30 40.83 19.81 5.51
CA PRO A 30 39.98 18.68 5.17
C PRO A 30 39.84 18.54 3.65
N ALA A 31 40.23 17.38 3.14
CA ALA A 31 39.94 16.97 1.78
C ALA A 31 38.42 16.85 1.59
N LYS A 32 37.91 17.53 0.57
CA LYS A 32 36.54 17.44 0.06
C LYS A 32 36.15 15.97 -0.12
N PRO A 33 35.04 15.47 0.46
CA PRO A 33 34.65 14.08 0.27
C PRO A 33 34.36 13.85 -1.22
N ALA A 34 35.18 13.00 -1.84
CA ALA A 34 34.91 12.48 -3.16
C ALA A 34 33.55 11.78 -3.11
N ALA A 35 32.66 12.14 -4.04
CA ALA A 35 31.38 11.49 -4.24
C ALA A 35 31.62 9.99 -4.48
N GLY A 36 31.51 9.20 -3.41
CA GLY A 36 31.44 7.76 -3.50
C GLY A 36 30.23 7.39 -4.33
N LYS A 37 30.45 6.76 -5.48
CA LYS A 37 29.41 6.02 -6.20
C LYS A 37 28.70 5.15 -5.17
N GLY A 38 27.43 5.46 -4.91
CA GLY A 38 26.61 4.75 -3.95
C GLY A 38 26.66 3.26 -4.24
N ALA A 39 27.35 2.51 -3.39
CA ALA A 39 27.20 1.08 -3.33
C ALA A 39 25.74 0.82 -2.97
N LYS A 40 24.95 0.36 -3.94
CA LYS A 40 23.58 -0.06 -3.75
C LYS A 40 23.61 -1.13 -2.66
N ALA A 41 23.07 -0.84 -1.48
CA ALA A 41 22.96 -1.83 -0.41
C ALA A 41 22.29 -3.08 -1.01
N PRO A 42 22.80 -4.30 -0.74
CA PRO A 42 22.21 -5.52 -1.27
C PRO A 42 20.74 -5.53 -0.88
N THR A 43 19.88 -5.52 -1.88
CA THR A 43 18.43 -5.60 -1.67
C THR A 43 18.17 -6.96 -1.07
N LYS A 44 17.74 -7.01 0.19
CA LYS A 44 17.41 -8.27 0.86
C LYS A 44 16.31 -8.94 0.03
N GLU A 45 16.52 -10.19 -0.39
CA GLU A 45 15.52 -10.93 -1.15
C GLU A 45 14.49 -11.59 -0.21
N ALA A 46 13.28 -11.82 -0.73
CA ALA A 46 12.24 -12.53 0.02
C ALA A 46 12.64 -14.00 0.28
N THR A 47 12.15 -14.57 1.38
CA THR A 47 12.47 -15.96 1.75
C THR A 47 11.94 -16.93 0.69
N THR A 48 12.81 -17.78 0.13
CA THR A 48 12.39 -18.79 -0.85
C THR A 48 11.69 -19.96 -0.16
N VAL A 49 10.54 -20.38 -0.68
CA VAL A 49 9.75 -21.51 -0.20
C VAL A 49 9.48 -22.49 -1.34
N ALA A 50 9.08 -23.72 -1.00
CA ALA A 50 8.88 -24.78 -1.99
C ALA A 50 7.75 -24.44 -2.99
N SER A 51 6.62 -23.92 -2.51
CA SER A 51 5.51 -23.50 -3.36
C SER A 51 4.53 -22.60 -2.61
N LEU A 52 4.00 -21.59 -3.31
CA LEU A 52 2.87 -20.75 -2.90
C LEU A 52 1.58 -21.12 -3.64
N ALA A 53 1.62 -22.09 -4.57
CA ALA A 53 0.47 -22.51 -5.38
C ALA A 53 -0.77 -22.91 -4.56
N PRO A 54 -0.66 -23.57 -3.38
CA PRO A 54 -1.82 -23.87 -2.55
C PRO A 54 -2.58 -22.63 -2.07
N MET A 55 -1.92 -21.47 -1.99
CA MET A 55 -2.56 -20.21 -1.56
C MET A 55 -3.31 -19.50 -2.70
N LEU A 56 -3.14 -19.95 -3.95
CA LEU A 56 -3.88 -19.44 -5.11
C LEU A 56 -5.27 -20.08 -5.26
N ASP A 57 -5.63 -21.04 -4.40
CA ASP A 57 -6.92 -21.77 -4.45
C ASP A 57 -7.23 -22.37 -5.83
N GLY A 58 -6.19 -22.86 -6.51
CA GLY A 58 -6.28 -23.47 -7.83
C GLY A 58 -6.32 -22.49 -9.01
N LEU A 59 -6.22 -21.19 -8.75
CA LEU A 59 -6.05 -20.18 -9.79
C LEU A 59 -4.65 -20.23 -10.38
N LYS A 60 -4.51 -19.67 -11.58
CA LYS A 60 -3.24 -19.51 -12.27
C LYS A 60 -3.06 -18.05 -12.66
N TRP A 61 -1.82 -17.59 -12.61
CA TRP A 61 -1.48 -16.27 -13.14
C TRP A 61 -1.80 -16.18 -14.63
N GLY A 62 -2.23 -15.00 -15.06
CA GLY A 62 -2.61 -14.76 -16.45
C GLY A 62 -4.05 -15.12 -16.82
N MET A 63 -4.83 -15.70 -15.88
CA MET A 63 -6.27 -15.97 -16.09
C MET A 63 -7.05 -14.69 -16.40
N SER A 64 -8.02 -14.78 -17.30
CA SER A 64 -8.94 -13.67 -17.58
C SER A 64 -9.95 -13.47 -16.44
N PRO A 65 -10.60 -12.30 -16.32
CA PRO A 65 -11.66 -12.09 -15.34
C PRO A 65 -12.78 -13.14 -15.42
N GLU A 66 -13.16 -13.54 -16.63
CA GLU A 66 -14.19 -14.55 -16.87
C GLU A 66 -13.72 -15.94 -16.41
N GLU A 67 -12.46 -16.29 -16.64
CA GLU A 67 -11.87 -17.55 -16.16
C GLU A 67 -11.85 -17.61 -14.63
N VAL A 68 -11.49 -16.51 -13.97
CA VAL A 68 -11.53 -16.41 -12.50
C VAL A 68 -12.96 -16.57 -11.99
N VAL A 69 -13.95 -15.92 -12.59
CA VAL A 69 -15.38 -16.07 -12.22
C VAL A 69 -15.85 -17.50 -12.43
N LYS A 70 -15.53 -18.09 -13.57
CA LYS A 70 -15.88 -19.48 -13.89
C LYS A 70 -15.31 -20.44 -12.84
N GLN A 71 -14.03 -20.29 -12.47
CA GLN A 71 -13.40 -21.14 -11.47
C GLN A 71 -14.10 -21.08 -10.10
N HIS A 72 -14.60 -19.90 -9.72
CA HIS A 72 -15.31 -19.70 -8.45
C HIS A 72 -16.76 -20.17 -8.48
N ASN A 73 -17.47 -19.89 -9.58
CA ASN A 73 -18.92 -20.06 -9.67
C ASN A 73 -19.37 -21.39 -10.26
N GLN A 74 -18.46 -22.14 -10.93
CA GLN A 74 -18.78 -23.47 -11.46
C GLN A 74 -19.24 -24.42 -10.35
N VAL A 75 -19.93 -25.50 -10.75
CA VAL A 75 -20.36 -26.55 -9.83
C VAL A 75 -19.15 -27.13 -9.10
N GLN A 76 -19.22 -27.21 -7.77
CA GLN A 76 -18.07 -27.57 -6.91
C GLN A 76 -16.88 -26.59 -7.00
N GLY A 77 -17.13 -25.38 -7.49
CA GLY A 77 -16.20 -24.26 -7.44
C GLY A 77 -15.96 -23.79 -6.01
N ILE A 78 -15.16 -22.73 -5.87
CA ILE A 78 -14.75 -22.21 -4.56
C ILE A 78 -15.96 -21.79 -3.71
N PHE A 79 -16.95 -21.11 -4.31
CA PHE A 79 -18.17 -20.73 -3.58
C PHE A 79 -18.96 -21.93 -3.11
N ASP A 80 -19.13 -22.94 -3.97
CA ASP A 80 -19.91 -24.13 -3.60
C ASP A 80 -19.24 -24.90 -2.47
N LYS A 81 -17.90 -25.06 -2.50
CA LYS A 81 -17.16 -25.77 -1.45
C LYS A 81 -17.34 -25.10 -0.09
N GLU A 82 -17.09 -23.80 -0.01
CA GLU A 82 -17.18 -23.06 1.26
C GLU A 82 -18.62 -23.00 1.79
N PHE A 83 -19.61 -22.72 0.93
CA PHE A 83 -21.01 -22.69 1.36
C PHE A 83 -21.54 -24.07 1.72
N ASN A 84 -21.14 -25.12 1.01
CA ASN A 84 -21.56 -26.49 1.36
C ASN A 84 -21.05 -26.89 2.74
N GLU A 85 -19.82 -26.50 3.11
CA GLU A 85 -19.29 -26.71 4.47
C GLU A 85 -20.16 -26.02 5.54
N GLU A 86 -20.66 -24.81 5.27
CA GLU A 86 -21.60 -24.12 6.19
C GLU A 86 -22.99 -24.76 6.25
N LEU A 87 -23.43 -25.39 5.16
CA LEU A 87 -24.72 -26.07 5.09
C LEU A 87 -24.72 -27.43 5.80
N VAL A 88 -23.54 -28.03 6.02
CA VAL A 88 -23.44 -29.29 6.77
C VAL A 88 -23.96 -29.10 8.20
N GLY A 89 -25.02 -29.82 8.54
CA GLY A 89 -25.66 -29.76 9.85
C GLY A 89 -26.74 -28.68 10.00
N MET A 90 -27.01 -27.88 8.96
CA MET A 90 -28.16 -26.99 8.94
C MET A 90 -29.43 -27.81 8.68
N SER A 91 -30.51 -27.56 9.43
CA SER A 91 -31.79 -28.20 9.19
C SER A 91 -32.40 -27.70 7.87
N ASN A 92 -32.96 -28.62 7.09
CA ASN A 92 -33.70 -28.29 5.88
C ASN A 92 -34.91 -27.41 6.27
N GLY A 93 -34.85 -26.13 5.90
CA GLY A 93 -35.83 -25.12 6.28
C GLY A 93 -35.44 -23.73 5.80
N ILE A 94 -36.14 -22.69 6.30
CA ILE A 94 -35.96 -21.30 5.86
C ILE A 94 -34.50 -20.85 5.92
N LYS A 95 -33.76 -21.20 6.99
CA LYS A 95 -32.34 -20.85 7.15
C LYS A 95 -31.45 -21.42 6.04
N MET A 96 -31.74 -22.63 5.58
CA MET A 96 -31.00 -23.26 4.48
C MET A 96 -31.27 -22.53 3.17
N GLN A 97 -32.53 -22.15 2.92
CA GLN A 97 -32.92 -21.39 1.73
C GLN A 97 -32.29 -19.99 1.73
N GLU A 98 -32.27 -19.30 2.87
CA GLU A 98 -31.59 -18.02 3.04
C GLU A 98 -30.10 -18.13 2.72
N LYS A 99 -29.44 -19.18 3.21
CA LYS A 99 -28.01 -19.42 2.92
C LYS A 99 -27.75 -19.74 1.45
N MET A 100 -28.61 -20.50 0.81
CA MET A 100 -28.52 -20.73 -0.63
C MET A 100 -28.74 -19.44 -1.43
N ALA A 101 -29.67 -18.57 -1.02
CA ALA A 101 -29.89 -17.27 -1.65
C ALA A 101 -28.70 -16.32 -1.42
N GLU A 102 -28.08 -16.34 -0.25
CA GLU A 102 -26.84 -15.61 0.06
C GLU A 102 -25.71 -16.05 -0.88
N ARG A 103 -25.55 -17.37 -1.11
CA ARG A 103 -24.57 -17.92 -2.06
C ARG A 103 -24.78 -17.37 -3.47
N GLU A 104 -25.99 -17.44 -4.00
CA GLU A 104 -26.26 -16.97 -5.37
C GLU A 104 -26.08 -15.46 -5.50
N THR A 105 -26.49 -14.69 -4.49
CA THR A 105 -26.23 -13.25 -4.43
C THR A 105 -24.73 -12.94 -4.44
N ALA A 106 -23.93 -13.70 -3.67
CA ALA A 106 -22.49 -13.54 -3.63
C ALA A 106 -21.82 -13.91 -4.97
N LYS A 107 -22.29 -14.96 -5.66
CA LYS A 107 -21.82 -15.34 -7.00
C LYS A 107 -22.07 -14.23 -8.04
N ILE A 108 -23.25 -13.62 -8.00
CA ILE A 108 -23.63 -12.51 -8.89
C ILE A 108 -22.78 -11.27 -8.58
N ALA A 109 -22.65 -10.91 -7.30
CA ALA A 109 -21.83 -9.78 -6.87
C ALA A 109 -20.36 -9.96 -7.29
N PHE A 110 -19.81 -11.16 -7.12
CA PHE A 110 -18.43 -11.49 -7.50
C PHE A 110 -18.17 -11.37 -9.00
N ALA A 111 -19.16 -11.68 -9.84
CA ALA A 111 -19.05 -11.55 -11.29
C ALA A 111 -18.95 -10.09 -11.75
N SER A 112 -19.21 -9.11 -10.88
CA SER A 112 -19.10 -7.70 -11.20
C SER A 112 -17.65 -7.21 -11.12
N ILE A 113 -17.10 -6.79 -12.27
CA ILE A 113 -15.77 -6.20 -12.34
C ILE A 113 -15.77 -4.71 -11.99
N LYS A 114 -14.74 -4.27 -11.28
CA LYS A 114 -14.47 -2.87 -10.95
C LYS A 114 -13.27 -2.43 -11.78
N ARG A 115 -13.46 -1.44 -12.65
CA ARG A 115 -12.38 -0.90 -13.50
C ARG A 115 -11.82 0.38 -12.90
N PHE A 116 -10.50 0.47 -12.88
CA PHE A 116 -9.76 1.64 -12.43
C PHE A 116 -9.44 2.51 -13.65
N ASP A 117 -10.48 3.01 -14.29
CA ASP A 117 -10.33 3.92 -15.44
C ASP A 117 -9.91 5.32 -14.97
N ALA A 118 -9.37 6.14 -15.88
CA ALA A 118 -8.90 7.48 -15.54
C ALA A 118 -10.02 8.42 -15.04
N ALA A 119 -11.26 8.19 -15.47
CA ALA A 119 -12.44 8.93 -15.01
C ALA A 119 -13.08 8.33 -13.75
N SER A 120 -12.58 7.18 -13.28
CA SER A 120 -13.10 6.53 -12.08
C SER A 120 -12.57 7.26 -10.84
N HIS A 121 -13.48 7.76 -10.01
CA HIS A 121 -13.15 8.28 -8.67
C HIS A 121 -13.25 7.19 -7.59
N ILE A 122 -13.22 5.91 -8.00
CA ILE A 122 -13.36 4.79 -7.06
C ILE A 122 -12.08 4.69 -6.23
N VAL A 123 -12.22 5.02 -4.94
CA VAL A 123 -11.20 4.78 -3.92
C VAL A 123 -11.65 3.62 -3.06
N TYR A 124 -10.80 2.61 -2.92
CA TYR A 124 -11.00 1.54 -1.95
C TYR A 124 -10.13 1.78 -0.72
N PRO A 125 -10.72 2.09 0.45
CA PRO A 125 -9.95 2.28 1.66
C PRO A 125 -9.09 1.05 1.99
N GLY A 126 -7.81 1.28 2.27
CA GLY A 126 -6.83 0.22 2.56
C GLY A 126 -6.23 -0.45 1.33
N LEU A 127 -6.44 0.09 0.14
CA LEU A 127 -5.80 -0.31 -1.13
C LEU A 127 -5.00 0.84 -1.76
N GLU A 128 -4.69 1.88 -1.00
CA GLU A 128 -3.93 3.04 -1.47
C GLU A 128 -2.55 2.60 -1.98
N GLY A 129 -2.23 2.96 -3.23
CA GLY A 129 -0.98 2.58 -3.89
C GLY A 129 -0.90 1.14 -4.41
N GLU A 130 -1.92 0.32 -4.18
CA GLU A 130 -1.96 -1.06 -4.67
C GLU A 130 -2.44 -1.12 -6.13
N TYR A 131 -3.25 -0.19 -6.59
CA TYR A 131 -3.70 -0.09 -7.98
C TYR A 131 -3.45 1.31 -8.53
N THR A 132 -3.63 1.49 -9.84
CA THR A 132 -3.49 2.77 -10.53
C THR A 132 -4.60 3.03 -11.53
N HIS A 133 -4.93 4.29 -11.73
CA HIS A 133 -6.01 4.70 -12.63
C HIS A 133 -5.53 4.88 -14.08
N GLY A 134 -6.34 4.40 -15.03
CA GLY A 134 -6.10 4.55 -16.46
C GLY A 134 -5.02 3.63 -17.05
N ASN A 135 -4.56 2.63 -16.29
CA ASN A 135 -3.55 1.64 -16.73
C ASN A 135 -4.17 0.27 -17.09
N LYS A 136 -5.45 0.25 -17.50
CA LYS A 136 -6.21 -0.98 -17.78
C LYS A 136 -6.20 -1.96 -16.60
N GLU A 137 -6.21 -1.40 -15.39
CA GLU A 137 -6.33 -2.18 -14.18
C GLU A 137 -7.80 -2.36 -13.81
N ALA A 138 -8.11 -3.52 -13.25
CA ALA A 138 -9.44 -3.83 -12.77
C ALA A 138 -9.34 -4.79 -11.59
N ALA A 139 -10.43 -4.96 -10.84
CA ALA A 139 -10.52 -5.97 -9.80
C ALA A 139 -11.89 -6.63 -9.71
N HIS A 140 -11.91 -7.91 -9.37
CA HIS A 140 -13.08 -8.55 -8.76
C HIS A 140 -12.96 -8.46 -7.26
N ILE A 141 -14.10 -8.26 -6.60
CA ILE A 141 -14.18 -8.15 -5.15
C ILE A 141 -15.02 -9.31 -4.64
N ARG A 142 -14.44 -10.10 -3.76
CA ARG A 142 -15.11 -11.15 -3.04
C ARG A 142 -15.23 -10.74 -1.57
N ASP A 143 -16.46 -10.45 -1.16
CA ASP A 143 -16.79 -10.25 0.25
C ASP A 143 -16.96 -11.60 0.94
N GLY A 144 -16.38 -11.75 2.13
CA GLY A 144 -16.45 -12.97 2.93
C GLY A 144 -15.50 -14.04 2.42
N LEU A 145 -14.43 -14.30 3.17
CA LEU A 145 -13.56 -15.45 2.95
C LEU A 145 -13.92 -16.55 3.95
N LYS A 146 -14.28 -17.74 3.45
CA LYS A 146 -14.66 -18.90 4.27
C LYS A 146 -15.79 -18.58 5.24
N GLY A 147 -16.80 -17.86 4.76
CA GLY A 147 -17.96 -17.44 5.56
C GLY A 147 -17.72 -16.30 6.55
N ARG A 148 -16.51 -15.74 6.61
CA ARG A 148 -16.14 -14.75 7.63
C ARG A 148 -16.45 -13.33 7.18
N LYS A 149 -17.41 -12.70 7.86
CA LYS A 149 -17.73 -11.28 7.67
C LYS A 149 -16.51 -10.41 8.00
N GLY A 150 -16.23 -9.44 7.13
CA GLY A 150 -15.14 -8.47 7.31
C GLY A 150 -13.84 -8.82 6.60
N ASP A 151 -13.68 -10.09 6.20
CA ASP A 151 -12.62 -10.53 5.29
C ASP A 151 -13.03 -10.24 3.84
N ARG A 152 -12.05 -9.89 3.01
CA ARG A 152 -12.28 -9.58 1.60
C ARG A 152 -11.08 -10.02 0.77
N ARG A 153 -11.35 -10.58 -0.41
CA ARG A 153 -10.32 -10.86 -1.41
C ARG A 153 -10.55 -10.01 -2.64
N PHE A 154 -9.49 -9.40 -3.12
CA PHE A 154 -9.46 -8.70 -4.39
C PHE A 154 -8.62 -9.51 -5.38
N PHE A 155 -9.14 -9.65 -6.59
CA PHE A 155 -8.43 -10.26 -7.71
C PHE A 155 -8.11 -9.14 -8.69
N PHE A 156 -6.87 -8.69 -8.72
CA PHE A 156 -6.42 -7.61 -9.57
C PHE A 156 -5.96 -8.11 -10.93
N TYR A 157 -6.41 -7.39 -11.95
CA TYR A 157 -6.07 -7.61 -13.34
C TYR A 157 -5.30 -6.40 -13.88
N ILE A 158 -4.38 -6.64 -14.80
CA ILE A 158 -3.77 -5.61 -15.61
C ILE A 158 -3.71 -6.11 -17.05
N GLY A 159 -4.26 -5.34 -17.98
CA GLY A 159 -4.44 -5.82 -19.36
C GLY A 159 -5.25 -7.13 -19.42
N GLU A 160 -6.33 -7.22 -18.64
CA GLU A 160 -7.25 -8.37 -18.57
C GLU A 160 -6.62 -9.69 -18.08
N ARG A 161 -5.47 -9.62 -17.39
CA ARG A 161 -4.80 -10.79 -16.85
C ARG A 161 -4.60 -10.71 -15.35
N LEU A 162 -5.00 -11.76 -14.64
CA LEU A 162 -4.83 -11.90 -13.20
C LEU A 162 -3.34 -11.86 -12.87
N TRP A 163 -2.94 -10.91 -12.03
CA TRP A 163 -1.55 -10.75 -11.62
C TRP A 163 -1.38 -10.58 -10.12
N LYS A 164 -2.45 -10.21 -9.40
CA LYS A 164 -2.39 -10.04 -7.95
C LYS A 164 -3.67 -10.50 -7.26
N ILE A 165 -3.50 -11.18 -6.13
CA ILE A 165 -4.56 -11.50 -5.17
C ILE A 165 -4.24 -10.76 -3.88
N TYR A 166 -5.21 -10.03 -3.33
CA TYR A 166 -5.04 -9.24 -2.12
C TYR A 166 -6.12 -9.60 -1.12
N ASP A 167 -5.71 -10.20 -0.02
CA ASP A 167 -6.60 -10.66 1.04
C ASP A 167 -6.51 -9.73 2.22
N VAL A 168 -7.61 -9.05 2.51
CA VAL A 168 -7.82 -8.39 3.79
C VAL A 168 -8.37 -9.42 4.76
N VAL A 169 -7.58 -9.74 5.79
CA VAL A 169 -7.88 -10.79 6.74
C VAL A 169 -7.98 -10.22 8.15
N THR A 170 -9.05 -10.56 8.85
CA THR A 170 -9.26 -10.17 10.24
C THR A 170 -8.44 -11.07 11.17
N PHE A 171 -7.84 -10.47 12.20
CA PHE A 171 -7.23 -11.24 13.29
C PHE A 171 -8.27 -12.12 13.98
N GLY A 172 -7.82 -13.25 14.53
CA GLY A 172 -8.68 -14.18 15.25
C GLY A 172 -8.00 -15.50 15.55
N THR A 173 -8.73 -16.42 16.18
CA THR A 173 -8.20 -17.72 16.64
C THR A 173 -7.57 -18.54 15.52
N GLN A 174 -8.15 -18.52 14.31
CA GLN A 174 -7.63 -19.23 13.15
C GLN A 174 -6.42 -18.54 12.52
N ASN A 175 -6.44 -17.21 12.42
CA ASN A 175 -5.44 -16.45 11.66
C ASN A 175 -4.31 -15.86 12.51
N GLY A 176 -4.43 -15.88 13.84
CA GLY A 176 -3.54 -15.17 14.77
C GLY A 176 -4.26 -13.94 15.35
N GLN A 177 -4.10 -13.69 16.64
CA GLN A 177 -4.69 -12.54 17.33
C GLN A 177 -3.88 -11.26 17.12
N THR A 178 -2.59 -11.40 16.78
CA THR A 178 -1.68 -10.31 16.46
C THR A 178 -0.97 -10.57 15.13
N PHE A 179 -0.24 -9.58 14.64
CA PHE A 179 0.56 -9.72 13.43
C PHE A 179 1.70 -10.75 13.58
N GLU A 180 2.30 -10.84 14.77
CA GLU A 180 3.32 -11.83 15.10
C GLU A 180 2.75 -13.25 15.09
N GLU A 181 1.55 -13.45 15.63
CA GLU A 181 0.88 -14.75 15.57
C GLU A 181 0.50 -15.12 14.14
N ALA A 182 0.01 -14.15 13.36
CA ALA A 182 -0.36 -14.36 11.96
C ALA A 182 0.85 -14.71 11.09
N SER A 183 1.95 -13.97 11.23
CA SER A 183 3.21 -14.24 10.55
C SER A 183 3.81 -15.59 10.95
N SER A 184 3.73 -15.96 12.23
CA SER A 184 4.17 -17.28 12.70
C SER A 184 3.35 -18.41 12.08
N LYS A 185 2.03 -18.24 11.94
CA LYS A 185 1.16 -19.22 11.29
C LYS A 185 1.44 -19.36 9.79
N ILE A 186 1.72 -18.25 9.09
CA ILE A 186 2.13 -18.30 7.68
C ILE A 186 3.50 -18.98 7.55
N ALA A 187 4.45 -18.63 8.41
CA ALA A 187 5.77 -19.26 8.44
C ALA A 187 5.67 -20.78 8.67
N ALA A 188 4.82 -21.22 9.60
CA ALA A 188 4.59 -22.64 9.85
C ALA A 188 3.98 -23.36 8.64
N LYS A 189 3.05 -22.72 7.92
CA LYS A 189 2.47 -23.28 6.68
C LYS A 189 3.48 -23.38 5.55
N LEU A 190 4.40 -22.42 5.45
CA LEU A 190 5.38 -22.32 4.37
C LEU A 190 6.72 -23.03 4.70
N GLY A 191 6.91 -23.45 5.95
CA GLY A 191 8.14 -24.10 6.42
C GLY A 191 9.31 -23.15 6.65
N ALA A 192 9.12 -21.83 6.59
CA ALA A 192 10.19 -20.85 6.79
C ALA A 192 9.65 -19.50 7.27
N ALA A 193 10.43 -18.79 8.09
CA ALA A 193 10.12 -17.42 8.49
C ALA A 193 10.28 -16.44 7.33
N GLY A 194 9.40 -15.44 7.28
CA GLY A 194 9.42 -14.40 6.25
C GLY A 194 10.56 -13.42 6.45
N THR A 195 11.04 -12.86 5.35
CA THR A 195 12.09 -11.84 5.40
C THR A 195 11.46 -10.45 5.48
N PRO A 196 11.84 -9.57 6.42
CA PRO A 196 11.38 -8.18 6.40
C PRO A 196 11.94 -7.44 5.19
N MET A 197 11.05 -6.77 4.48
CA MET A 197 11.27 -6.04 3.24
C MET A 197 10.80 -4.60 3.40
N ALA A 198 11.59 -3.66 2.88
CA ALA A 198 11.20 -2.25 2.85
C ALA A 198 10.15 -2.00 1.75
N ALA A 199 9.41 -0.89 1.89
CA ALA A 199 8.58 -0.36 0.81
C ALA A 199 9.44 -0.03 -0.43
N ALA A 200 8.85 -0.19 -1.61
CA ALA A 200 9.42 0.15 -2.91
C ALA A 200 8.31 0.68 -3.82
N ALA A 201 7.88 1.93 -3.58
CA ALA A 201 6.75 2.54 -4.27
C ALA A 201 6.94 2.61 -5.80
N ASP A 202 8.18 2.74 -6.26
CA ASP A 202 8.55 2.69 -7.68
C ASP A 202 8.25 1.35 -8.35
N LYS A 203 8.10 0.29 -7.55
CA LYS A 203 7.75 -1.08 -7.99
C LYS A 203 6.31 -1.45 -7.65
N GLY A 204 5.49 -0.48 -7.24
CA GLY A 204 4.10 -0.74 -6.81
C GLY A 204 4.00 -1.42 -5.44
N ILE A 205 5.02 -1.29 -4.59
CA ILE A 205 5.04 -1.82 -3.22
C ILE A 205 5.03 -0.63 -2.24
N PRO A 206 3.87 -0.13 -1.82
CA PRO A 206 3.78 1.11 -1.04
C PRO A 206 4.21 0.95 0.43
N THR A 207 4.17 -0.27 0.96
CA THR A 207 4.33 -0.53 2.40
C THR A 207 5.39 -1.60 2.66
N ALA A 208 6.08 -1.50 3.80
CA ALA A 208 6.97 -2.55 4.28
C ALA A 208 6.19 -3.84 4.58
N PHE A 209 6.84 -4.99 4.45
CA PHE A 209 6.16 -6.30 4.54
C PHE A 209 7.11 -7.43 4.98
N LEU A 210 6.54 -8.54 5.42
CA LEU A 210 7.25 -9.83 5.50
C LEU A 210 7.07 -10.58 4.18
N GLY A 211 8.19 -10.97 3.56
CA GLY A 211 8.23 -11.49 2.20
C GLY A 211 8.61 -12.97 2.13
N TRP A 212 7.88 -13.70 1.30
CA TRP A 212 8.23 -15.02 0.79
C TRP A 212 8.13 -15.02 -0.73
N GLN A 213 8.77 -15.99 -1.39
CA GLN A 213 8.65 -16.18 -2.82
C GLN A 213 8.83 -17.64 -3.21
N ASP A 214 8.26 -18.01 -4.34
CA ASP A 214 8.65 -19.20 -5.09
C ASP A 214 9.16 -18.80 -6.49
N ALA A 215 9.23 -19.76 -7.42
CA ALA A 215 9.68 -19.53 -8.78
C ALA A 215 8.84 -18.48 -9.54
N THR A 216 7.54 -18.38 -9.24
CA THR A 216 6.56 -17.62 -10.02
C THR A 216 5.82 -16.56 -9.20
N THR A 217 5.73 -16.73 -7.89
CA THR A 217 4.89 -15.94 -7.01
C THR A 217 5.71 -15.25 -5.93
N GLN A 218 5.38 -13.99 -5.65
CA GLN A 218 5.81 -13.28 -4.46
C GLN A 218 4.64 -13.20 -3.48
N LEU A 219 4.90 -13.47 -2.21
CA LEU A 219 3.95 -13.27 -1.12
C LEU A 219 4.41 -12.08 -0.26
N ARG A 220 3.51 -11.13 -0.02
CA ARG A 220 3.68 -10.06 0.96
C ARG A 220 2.69 -10.24 2.11
N LEU A 221 3.19 -10.16 3.33
CA LEU A 221 2.37 -10.05 4.53
C LEU A 221 2.55 -8.66 5.12
N ILE A 222 1.46 -7.91 5.21
CA ILE A 222 1.46 -6.49 5.58
C ILE A 222 0.58 -6.32 6.83
N GLU A 223 1.11 -5.61 7.82
CA GLU A 223 0.32 -5.20 8.98
C GLU A 223 -0.48 -3.96 8.62
N ARG A 224 -1.78 -3.95 8.95
CA ARG A 224 -2.60 -2.74 8.85
C ARG A 224 -2.84 -2.19 10.25
N GLU A 225 -2.07 -1.16 10.58
CA GLU A 225 -2.24 -0.46 11.86
C GLU A 225 -3.68 0.04 12.02
N GLY A 226 -4.24 -0.11 13.22
CA GLY A 226 -5.56 0.41 13.60
C GLY A 226 -6.78 -0.47 13.26
N ASP A 227 -6.69 -1.38 12.29
CA ASP A 227 -7.88 -2.03 11.70
C ASP A 227 -8.16 -3.46 12.21
N LYS A 228 -7.40 -3.97 13.20
CA LYS A 228 -7.44 -5.38 13.65
C LYS A 228 -7.41 -6.38 12.48
N LYS A 229 -6.70 -6.00 11.43
CA LYS A 229 -6.60 -6.74 10.17
C LYS A 229 -5.15 -6.76 9.74
N PHE A 230 -4.83 -7.74 8.92
CA PHE A 230 -3.58 -7.82 8.18
C PHE A 230 -3.91 -8.18 6.74
N VAL A 231 -2.91 -8.06 5.89
CA VAL A 231 -3.06 -8.31 4.46
C VAL A 231 -2.10 -9.38 4.00
N ILE A 232 -2.61 -10.31 3.21
CA ILE A 232 -1.80 -11.26 2.43
C ILE A 232 -1.93 -10.85 0.97
N VAL A 233 -0.80 -10.57 0.32
CA VAL A 233 -0.75 -10.28 -1.12
C VAL A 233 0.02 -11.39 -1.82
N LEU A 234 -0.55 -11.95 -2.87
CA LEU A 234 0.12 -12.87 -3.79
C LEU A 234 0.24 -12.19 -5.14
N GLU A 235 1.44 -12.17 -5.72
CA GLU A 235 1.75 -11.43 -6.94
C GLU A 235 2.50 -12.32 -7.92
N ASP A 236 2.12 -12.28 -9.20
CA ASP A 236 2.90 -12.84 -10.29
C ASP A 236 4.22 -12.07 -10.44
N LYS A 237 5.35 -12.76 -10.26
CA LYS A 237 6.69 -12.15 -10.33
C LYS A 237 7.00 -11.58 -11.71
N ALA A 238 6.52 -12.23 -12.77
CA ALA A 238 6.74 -11.75 -14.13
C ALA A 238 6.05 -10.39 -14.32
N THR A 239 4.76 -10.31 -13.98
CA THR A 239 4.02 -9.04 -14.03
C THR A 239 4.59 -8.00 -13.08
N LEU A 240 4.91 -8.37 -11.83
CA LEU A 240 5.48 -7.45 -10.83
C LEU A 240 6.76 -6.77 -11.33
N SER A 241 7.63 -7.52 -12.02
CA SER A 241 8.85 -6.95 -12.64
C SER A 241 8.56 -5.99 -13.80
N ALA A 242 7.41 -6.13 -14.44
CA ALA A 242 6.95 -5.32 -15.57
C ALA A 242 6.05 -4.14 -15.17
N ILE A 243 5.69 -4.01 -13.88
CA ILE A 243 4.79 -2.95 -13.39
C ILE A 243 5.22 -1.54 -13.80
N PRO A 244 6.52 -1.15 -13.71
CA PRO A 244 6.94 0.18 -14.13
C PRO A 244 6.64 0.51 -15.61
N GLN A 245 6.61 -0.51 -16.49
CA GLN A 245 6.26 -0.34 -17.90
C GLN A 245 4.75 -0.40 -18.13
N LEU A 246 4.02 -1.19 -17.34
CA LEU A 246 2.57 -1.34 -17.47
C LEU A 246 1.79 -0.14 -16.89
N ARG A 247 2.33 0.50 -15.85
CA ARG A 247 1.75 1.67 -15.19
C ARG A 247 2.32 2.97 -15.74
N VAL A 248 2.07 3.21 -17.02
CA VAL A 248 2.58 4.40 -17.73
C VAL A 248 2.01 5.68 -17.12
N ARG A 249 0.74 5.66 -16.71
CA ARG A 249 0.14 6.75 -15.94
C ARG A 249 0.51 6.55 -14.48
N LYS A 250 1.25 7.50 -13.92
CA LYS A 250 1.44 7.57 -12.48
C LYS A 250 0.18 8.20 -11.90
N ASP A 251 -0.35 7.63 -10.82
CA ASP A 251 -1.42 8.29 -10.10
C ASP A 251 -0.92 9.68 -9.69
N VAL A 252 -1.60 10.70 -10.18
CA VAL A 252 -1.50 12.03 -9.60
C VAL A 252 -2.35 11.95 -8.35
N ASP A 253 -1.73 12.12 -7.19
CA ASP A 253 -2.46 12.27 -5.94
C ASP A 253 -3.58 13.32 -6.18
N PRO A 254 -4.87 12.96 -6.06
CA PRO A 254 -5.96 13.90 -6.32
C PRO A 254 -5.90 15.10 -5.35
N THR A 255 -5.23 14.96 -4.21
CA THR A 255 -4.93 16.07 -3.29
C THR A 255 -3.83 17.01 -3.81
N ALA A 256 -2.93 16.52 -4.67
CA ALA A 256 -1.90 17.34 -5.32
C ALA A 256 -2.49 18.24 -6.43
N GLU A 257 -3.53 17.80 -7.13
CA GLU A 257 -4.24 18.65 -8.11
C GLU A 257 -5.11 19.70 -7.42
N LEU A 258 -5.82 19.34 -6.34
CA LEU A 258 -6.53 20.31 -5.49
C LEU A 258 -5.58 21.37 -4.94
N GLY A 259 -4.37 20.99 -4.55
CA GLY A 259 -3.32 21.92 -4.12
C GLY A 259 -2.83 22.84 -5.23
N ALA A 260 -2.74 22.36 -6.49
CA ALA A 260 -2.34 23.17 -7.62
C ALA A 260 -3.40 24.21 -8.02
N ASP A 261 -4.68 23.83 -8.01
CA ASP A 261 -5.80 24.71 -8.32
C ASP A 261 -6.04 25.73 -7.20
N VAL A 262 -5.94 25.30 -5.94
CA VAL A 262 -6.00 26.22 -4.79
C VAL A 262 -4.78 27.15 -4.76
N ALA A 263 -3.57 26.66 -5.08
CA ALA A 263 -2.36 27.48 -5.19
C ALA A 263 -2.38 28.41 -6.41
N ALA A 264 -3.11 28.07 -7.48
CA ALA A 264 -3.35 28.94 -8.63
C ALA A 264 -4.39 30.02 -8.27
N ALA A 265 -5.46 29.65 -7.56
CA ALA A 265 -6.48 30.58 -7.07
C ALA A 265 -5.92 31.56 -6.03
N THR A 266 -5.09 31.11 -5.09
CA THR A 266 -4.45 31.98 -4.08
C THR A 266 -3.29 32.82 -4.61
N ARG A 267 -2.68 32.45 -5.76
CA ARG A 267 -1.74 33.34 -6.47
C ARG A 267 -2.44 34.48 -7.21
N GLY A 268 -3.75 34.38 -7.47
CA GLY A 268 -4.53 35.37 -8.18
C GLY A 268 -5.27 36.39 -7.31
N SER A 269 -5.37 36.18 -5.99
CA SER A 269 -6.17 37.05 -5.13
C SER A 269 -5.60 37.15 -3.71
N LEU A 270 -4.58 37.98 -3.56
CA LEU A 270 -4.23 38.65 -2.30
C LEU A 270 -3.45 39.93 -2.63
N GLN A 271 -4.04 40.77 -3.50
CA GLN A 271 -3.80 42.21 -3.39
C GLN A 271 -4.80 42.72 -2.36
N ASP A 272 -4.29 42.95 -1.16
CA ASP A 272 -4.99 43.62 -0.08
C ASP A 272 -5.44 45.02 -0.57
N PRO A 273 -6.75 45.32 -0.62
CA PRO A 273 -7.27 46.62 -1.04
C PRO A 273 -6.81 47.78 -0.13
N SER A 274 -6.23 47.49 1.04
CA SER A 274 -5.82 48.51 2.01
C SER A 274 -4.45 49.16 1.75
N GLN A 275 -3.72 48.77 0.69
CA GLN A 275 -2.44 49.41 0.32
C GLN A 275 -2.55 50.48 -0.77
N GLN A 276 -3.72 50.71 -1.37
CA GLN A 276 -3.94 51.79 -2.33
C GLN A 276 -4.55 53.02 -1.66
N GLN A 277 -3.88 53.59 -0.67
CA GLN A 277 -4.09 54.99 -0.30
C GLN A 277 -2.91 55.52 0.49
N LYS A 278 -1.91 56.05 -0.23
CA LYS A 278 -1.12 57.24 0.13
C LYS A 278 -0.01 57.40 -0.91
N THR A 279 -0.23 58.31 -1.86
CA THR A 279 0.68 59.41 -2.21
C THR A 279 0.09 60.21 -3.38
N ASP A 280 -0.89 61.06 -3.08
CA ASP A 280 -1.06 62.30 -3.83
C ASP A 280 -0.30 63.40 -3.08
N LYS A 281 0.86 63.78 -3.60
CA LYS A 281 1.47 65.09 -3.37
C LYS A 281 1.99 65.61 -4.70
N THR A 282 1.17 66.44 -5.31
CA THR A 282 1.46 67.35 -6.42
C THR A 282 2.70 68.22 -6.11
N PRO A 283 3.69 68.32 -7.01
CA PRO A 283 4.60 69.45 -7.07
C PRO A 283 4.03 70.54 -7.98
N ALA A 284 4.00 71.74 -7.44
CA ALA A 284 3.51 72.96 -8.07
C ALA A 284 4.33 73.42 -9.28
N ASP A 285 3.63 74.13 -10.16
CA ASP A 285 4.09 74.92 -11.29
C ASP A 285 5.34 75.77 -11.05
N LYS A 286 6.26 75.74 -12.03
CA LYS A 286 7.10 76.88 -12.41
C LYS A 286 7.55 76.73 -13.86
N LYS A 287 6.72 77.21 -14.80
CA LYS A 287 7.12 77.42 -16.19
C LYS A 287 7.24 78.92 -16.47
N THR A 288 8.46 79.30 -16.80
CA THR A 288 8.93 80.65 -17.12
C THR A 288 8.35 81.16 -18.43
N GLY A 289 7.92 82.42 -18.43
CA GLY A 289 7.54 83.16 -19.63
C GLY A 289 8.76 83.67 -20.40
N LYS A 290 8.65 83.71 -21.73
CA LYS A 290 9.41 84.62 -22.60
C LYS A 290 8.49 85.08 -23.76
N PRO A 291 8.52 86.36 -24.16
CA PRO A 291 7.42 87.00 -24.92
C PRO A 291 7.56 86.87 -26.45
N PRO A 292 6.56 87.33 -27.23
CA PRO A 292 6.37 87.02 -28.64
C PRO A 292 7.12 87.96 -29.58
N ALA A 293 7.45 87.47 -30.77
CA ALA A 293 7.80 88.31 -31.92
C ALA A 293 6.74 88.13 -33.01
N ALA A 294 6.25 89.28 -33.48
CA ALA A 294 5.17 89.43 -34.45
C ALA A 294 5.66 89.33 -35.91
N LYS A 295 4.68 89.13 -36.79
CA LYS A 295 4.72 89.01 -38.25
C LYS A 295 5.51 90.10 -38.98
N ARG A 296 6.32 89.72 -39.98
CA ARG A 296 6.11 89.97 -41.42
C ARG A 296 7.20 89.30 -42.25
#